data_AF-A0A0S4KTY1-F1
#
_entry.id   AF-A0A0S4KTY1-F1
#
_cell.length_a   1.000
_cell.length_b   1.000
_cell.length_c   1.000
_cell.angle_alpha   90.00
_cell.angle_beta   90.00
_cell.angle_gamma   90.00
#
_symmetry.space_group_name_H-M   'P 1'
#
loop_
_entity.id
_entity.type
_entity.pdbx_description
1 polymer ?
#
loop_
_entity_poly.entity_id
_entity_poly.type
_entity_poly.pdbx_seq_one_letter_code
_entity_poly.pdbx_strand_id
1 'polypeptide(L)'
;MVMKTRGVLAVLFVVSLAVPVWAGEPESFDPDEPFQRAFSSNLLRSLLNKTLDQLEDYLEMSGHLAPDEATGDRRGRLRFKIYPEGKSKSRQHFEAEGWFRLTPDDTVHDFSFHFKNPDKRTKSPSPRPEDVL
;
A
#
# COMPACT_ATOMS: atom_id res chain seq x y z
N MET A 1 65.42 -57.71 -4.35
CA MET A 1 64.16 -58.47 -4.32
C MET A 1 63.45 -58.07 -3.02
N VAL A 2 62.34 -57.31 -2.93
CA VAL A 2 61.32 -56.81 -3.86
C VAL A 2 60.82 -55.42 -3.39
N MET A 3 60.80 -54.49 -4.36
CA MET A 3 59.94 -53.32 -4.65
C MET A 3 59.17 -52.56 -3.55
N LYS A 4 59.66 -51.35 -3.24
CA LYS A 4 59.13 -50.02 -3.63
C LYS A 4 57.74 -49.99 -4.36
N THR A 5 56.61 -50.04 -3.65
CA THR A 5 55.26 -49.86 -4.28
C THR A 5 54.22 -49.09 -3.42
N ARG A 6 54.64 -48.28 -2.44
CA ARG A 6 53.66 -47.53 -1.61
C ARG A 6 53.44 -46.07 -2.03
N GLY A 7 54.32 -45.50 -2.85
CA GLY A 7 54.22 -44.10 -3.29
C GLY A 7 53.41 -43.87 -4.57
N VAL A 8 53.25 -44.89 -5.42
CA VAL A 8 52.63 -44.73 -6.75
C VAL A 8 51.10 -44.61 -6.65
N LEU A 9 50.48 -45.26 -5.67
CA LEU A 9 49.02 -45.26 -5.51
C LEU A 9 48.48 -43.87 -5.10
N ALA A 10 49.23 -43.14 -4.27
CA ALA A 10 48.84 -41.82 -3.81
C ALA A 10 48.96 -40.74 -4.91
N VAL A 11 49.93 -40.87 -5.82
CA VAL A 11 50.08 -39.95 -6.95
C VAL A 11 48.99 -40.17 -8.00
N LEU A 12 48.54 -41.41 -8.20
CA LEU A 12 47.46 -41.71 -9.15
C LEU A 12 46.12 -41.07 -8.73
N PHE A 13 45.83 -41.03 -7.43
CA PHE A 13 44.57 -40.48 -6.90
C PHE A 13 44.48 -38.94 -7.01
N VAL A 14 45.62 -38.25 -6.92
CA VAL A 14 45.67 -36.79 -7.05
C VAL A 14 45.54 -36.34 -8.52
N VAL A 15 46.01 -37.15 -9.46
CA VAL A 15 45.90 -36.85 -10.91
C VAL A 15 44.47 -37.08 -11.43
N SER A 16 43.66 -37.95 -10.79
CA SER A 16 42.28 -38.22 -11.23
C SER A 16 41.25 -37.13 -10.87
N LEU A 17 41.60 -36.17 -10.03
CA LEU A 17 40.71 -35.04 -9.68
C LEU A 17 40.90 -33.82 -10.59
N ALA A 18 41.89 -33.83 -11.48
CA ALA A 18 42.06 -32.84 -12.53
C ALA A 18 41.17 -33.17 -13.73
N VAL A 19 39.85 -33.26 -13.49
CA VAL A 19 38.89 -33.18 -14.60
C VAL A 19 38.94 -31.73 -15.07
N PRO A 20 39.25 -31.45 -16.35
CA PRO A 20 39.11 -30.09 -16.85
C PRO A 20 37.63 -29.75 -16.77
N VAL A 21 37.25 -28.85 -15.86
CA VAL A 21 36.00 -28.12 -15.98
C VAL A 21 36.14 -27.36 -17.30
N TRP A 22 35.62 -27.97 -18.37
CA TRP A 22 35.35 -27.25 -19.59
C TRP A 22 34.41 -26.13 -19.18
N ALA A 23 34.87 -24.89 -19.36
CA ALA A 23 34.02 -23.72 -19.35
C ALA A 23 32.98 -23.92 -20.44
N GLY A 24 31.88 -24.61 -20.11
CA GLY A 24 30.63 -24.48 -20.82
C GLY A 24 30.29 -23.00 -20.81
N GLU A 25 29.83 -22.52 -21.96
CA GLU A 25 29.27 -21.18 -22.17
C GLU A 25 28.71 -20.64 -20.85
N PRO A 26 29.20 -19.49 -20.34
CA PRO A 26 28.62 -18.94 -19.13
C PRO A 26 27.14 -18.75 -19.42
N GLU A 27 26.27 -19.57 -18.79
CA GLU A 27 24.86 -19.26 -18.78
C GLU A 27 24.77 -17.80 -18.40
N SER A 28 24.15 -17.01 -19.28
CA SER A 28 23.99 -15.58 -19.10
C SER A 28 23.27 -15.38 -17.79
N PHE A 29 24.04 -15.17 -16.72
CA PHE A 29 23.52 -14.91 -15.39
C PHE A 29 22.81 -13.56 -15.48
N ASP A 30 21.50 -13.61 -15.60
CA ASP A 30 20.65 -12.44 -15.54
C ASP A 30 20.35 -12.18 -14.05
N PRO A 31 20.99 -11.18 -13.42
CA PRO A 31 20.75 -10.86 -12.01
C PRO A 31 19.30 -10.39 -11.78
N ASP A 32 18.58 -10.00 -12.84
CA ASP A 32 17.20 -9.51 -12.75
C ASP A 32 16.17 -10.63 -12.88
N GLU A 33 16.53 -11.82 -13.39
CA GLU A 33 15.63 -12.98 -13.51
C GLU A 33 14.90 -13.35 -12.19
N PRO A 34 15.57 -13.42 -11.01
CA PRO A 34 14.89 -13.66 -9.75
C PRO A 34 13.95 -12.52 -9.35
N PHE A 35 14.27 -11.27 -9.70
CA PHE A 35 13.40 -10.13 -9.45
C PHE A 35 12.20 -10.12 -10.37
N GLN A 36 12.35 -10.46 -11.66
CA GLN A 36 11.25 -10.59 -12.61
C GLN A 36 10.29 -11.73 -12.21
N ARG A 37 10.84 -12.83 -11.69
CA ARG A 37 10.06 -13.95 -11.17
C ARG A 37 9.38 -13.61 -9.83
N ALA A 38 10.04 -12.83 -8.96
CA ALA A 38 9.51 -12.37 -7.68
C ALA A 38 8.49 -11.22 -7.82
N PHE A 39 8.66 -10.32 -8.80
CA PHE A 39 7.68 -9.33 -9.22
C PHE A 39 6.75 -9.90 -10.29
N SER A 40 6.37 -11.17 -10.13
CA SER A 40 5.28 -11.71 -10.95
C SER A 40 4.03 -10.86 -10.77
N SER A 41 3.26 -10.71 -11.84
CA SER A 41 1.99 -9.98 -11.84
C SER A 41 1.05 -10.46 -10.72
N ASN A 42 1.14 -11.72 -10.31
CA ASN A 42 0.36 -12.30 -9.22
C ASN A 42 0.79 -11.78 -7.83
N LEU A 43 2.10 -11.64 -7.57
CA LEU A 43 2.58 -11.09 -6.30
C LEU A 43 2.28 -9.59 -6.19
N LEU A 44 2.51 -8.84 -7.27
CA LEU A 44 2.08 -7.44 -7.39
C LEU A 44 0.58 -7.28 -7.14
N ARG A 45 -0.25 -8.10 -7.79
CA ARG A 45 -1.71 -8.06 -7.64
C ARG A 45 -2.14 -8.41 -6.21
N SER A 46 -1.50 -9.38 -5.58
CA SER A 46 -1.76 -9.76 -4.19
C SER A 46 -1.41 -8.62 -3.23
N LEU A 47 -0.25 -7.99 -3.40
CA LEU A 47 0.18 -6.84 -2.60
C LEU A 47 -0.74 -5.63 -2.81
N LEU A 48 -1.14 -5.36 -4.06
CA LEU A 48 -2.06 -4.29 -4.39
C LEU A 48 -3.43 -4.52 -3.74
N ASN A 49 -4.00 -5.72 -3.91
CA ASN A 49 -5.27 -6.08 -3.30
C ASN A 49 -5.21 -5.94 -1.77
N LYS A 50 -4.17 -6.50 -1.13
CA LYS A 50 -4.00 -6.40 0.32
C LYS A 50 -3.86 -4.94 0.78
N THR A 51 -3.18 -4.11 -0.01
CA THR A 51 -3.03 -2.68 0.29
C THR A 51 -4.35 -1.94 0.12
N LEU A 52 -5.13 -2.26 -0.92
CA LEU A 52 -6.46 -1.69 -1.15
C LEU A 52 -7.44 -2.10 -0.04
N ASP A 53 -7.46 -3.38 0.33
CA ASP A 53 -8.29 -3.90 1.43
C ASP A 53 -7.93 -3.19 2.75
N GLN A 54 -6.63 -3.00 3.01
CA GLN A 54 -6.20 -2.26 4.19
C GLN A 54 -6.58 -0.78 4.08
N LEU A 55 -6.43 -0.15 2.92
CA LEU A 55 -6.78 1.25 2.71
C LEU A 55 -8.28 1.50 2.91
N GLU A 56 -9.13 0.54 2.53
CA GLU A 56 -10.57 0.61 2.75
C GLU A 56 -10.93 0.66 4.24
N ASP A 57 -10.13 0.08 5.14
CA ASP A 57 -10.36 0.24 6.58
C ASP A 57 -10.09 1.68 7.06
N TYR A 58 -9.28 2.47 6.35
CA TYR A 58 -8.89 3.82 6.76
C TYR A 58 -9.65 4.91 6.01
N LEU A 59 -10.21 4.61 4.83
CA LEU A 59 -10.87 5.59 3.97
C LEU A 59 -12.34 5.23 3.71
N GLU A 60 -13.18 6.25 3.69
CA GLU A 60 -14.57 6.15 3.26
C GLU A 60 -14.87 7.28 2.28
N MET A 61 -15.30 6.92 1.07
CA MET A 61 -15.74 7.87 0.06
C MET A 61 -17.21 7.59 -0.25
N SER A 62 -18.04 8.61 -0.15
CA SER A 62 -19.46 8.54 -0.53
C SER A 62 -19.82 9.71 -1.43
N GLY A 63 -20.65 9.43 -2.43
CA GLY A 63 -21.16 10.43 -3.36
C GLY A 63 -22.67 10.29 -3.48
N HIS A 64 -23.38 11.41 -3.51
CA HIS A 64 -24.79 11.44 -3.81
C HIS A 64 -25.05 12.50 -4.87
N LEU A 65 -25.73 12.09 -5.94
CA LEU A 65 -26.27 12.97 -6.95
C LEU A 65 -27.77 13.07 -6.68
N ALA A 66 -28.28 14.28 -6.52
CA ALA A 66 -29.72 14.49 -6.49
C ALA A 66 -30.29 14.03 -7.85
N PRO A 67 -31.45 13.35 -7.87
CA PRO A 67 -32.13 13.02 -9.11
C PRO A 67 -32.39 14.31 -9.90
N ASP A 68 -32.22 14.24 -11.23
CA ASP A 68 -32.38 15.38 -12.13
C ASP A 68 -33.73 16.05 -11.85
N GLU A 69 -33.72 17.27 -11.32
CA GLU A 69 -34.94 18.04 -11.18
C GLU A 69 -35.44 18.39 -12.58
N ALA A 70 -36.75 18.48 -12.80
CA ALA A 70 -37.34 18.78 -14.11
C ALA A 70 -36.82 20.10 -14.74
N THR A 71 -36.13 20.92 -13.96
CA THR A 71 -35.43 22.16 -14.32
C THR A 71 -34.00 21.97 -14.85
N GLY A 72 -33.45 20.74 -14.88
CA GLY A 72 -32.09 20.44 -15.36
C GLY A 72 -30.97 20.83 -14.39
N ASP A 73 -31.30 21.21 -13.16
CA ASP A 73 -30.34 21.57 -12.11
C ASP A 73 -29.77 20.32 -11.45
N ARG A 74 -28.46 20.10 -11.61
CA ARG A 74 -27.77 18.94 -11.03
C ARG A 74 -27.02 19.34 -9.79
N ARG A 75 -27.45 18.77 -8.66
CA ARG A 75 -26.80 18.95 -7.36
C ARG A 75 -26.11 17.67 -6.94
N GLY A 76 -24.88 17.81 -6.46
CA GLY A 76 -24.10 16.68 -5.99
C GLY A 76 -23.38 16.98 -4.68
N ARG A 77 -23.18 15.91 -3.92
CA ARG A 77 -22.37 15.90 -2.71
C ARG A 77 -21.32 14.81 -2.82
N LEU A 78 -20.08 15.16 -2.50
CA LEU A 78 -18.98 14.24 -2.28
C LEU A 78 -18.53 14.35 -0.83
N ARG A 79 -18.33 13.21 -0.17
CA ARG A 79 -17.84 13.16 1.21
C ARG A 79 -16.70 12.16 1.29
N PHE A 80 -15.63 12.60 1.93
CA PHE A 80 -14.43 11.83 2.21
C PHE A 80 -14.22 11.80 3.72
N LYS A 81 -14.01 10.60 4.27
CA LYS A 81 -13.60 10.43 5.66
C LYS A 81 -12.32 9.64 5.75
N ILE A 82 -11.44 10.07 6.65
CA ILE A 82 -10.16 9.42 6.95
C ILE A 82 -10.17 9.03 8.43
N TYR A 83 -9.95 7.75 8.69
CA TYR A 83 -9.91 7.14 10.02
C TYR A 83 -8.46 6.75 10.32
N PRO A 84 -7.67 7.56 11.05
CA PRO A 84 -6.23 7.33 11.23
C PRO A 84 -5.87 6.00 11.92
N GLU A 85 -6.79 5.46 12.72
CA GLU A 85 -6.61 4.19 13.43
C GLU A 85 -7.42 3.03 12.80
N GLY A 86 -8.03 3.27 11.63
CA GLY A 86 -8.99 2.37 11.01
C GLY A 86 -10.43 2.61 11.51
N LYS A 87 -11.42 2.36 10.67
CA LYS A 87 -12.86 2.60 10.91
C LYS A 87 -13.35 2.01 12.23
N SER A 88 -12.82 0.83 12.58
CA SER A 88 -13.25 0.09 13.78
C SER A 88 -12.66 0.61 15.09
N LYS A 89 -11.47 1.25 15.05
CA LYS A 89 -10.74 1.67 16.27
C LYS A 89 -10.74 3.18 16.46
N SER A 90 -10.89 3.94 15.36
CA SER A 90 -10.81 5.38 15.38
C SER A 90 -12.09 6.00 15.93
N ARG A 91 -12.01 6.60 17.13
CA ARG A 91 -13.10 7.45 17.68
C ARG A 91 -13.15 8.82 17.01
N GLN A 92 -12.09 9.22 16.34
CA GLN A 92 -11.94 10.49 15.63
C GLN A 92 -11.72 10.21 14.14
N HIS A 93 -12.20 11.09 13.28
CA HIS A 93 -11.97 10.99 11.84
C HIS A 93 -11.88 12.39 11.27
N PHE A 94 -11.07 12.54 10.22
CA PHE A 94 -11.06 13.75 9.40
C PHE A 94 -12.18 13.61 8.37
N GLU A 95 -12.96 14.66 8.19
CA GLU A 95 -14.04 14.68 7.18
C GLU A 95 -13.81 15.85 6.22
N ALA A 96 -13.97 15.59 4.94
CA ALA A 96 -13.98 16.58 3.88
C ALA A 96 -15.24 16.40 3.04
N GLU A 97 -16.00 17.47 2.84
CA GLU A 97 -17.25 17.46 2.09
C GLU A 97 -17.21 18.51 0.97
N GLY A 98 -17.44 18.06 -0.26
CA GLY A 98 -17.65 18.92 -1.41
C GLY A 98 -19.12 18.91 -1.81
N TRP A 99 -19.66 20.10 -2.11
CA TRP A 99 -20.99 20.28 -2.68
C TRP A 99 -20.82 21.01 -4.01
N PHE A 100 -21.56 20.58 -5.01
CA PHE A 100 -21.58 21.24 -6.30
C PHE A 100 -22.99 21.37 -6.84
N ARG A 101 -23.22 22.44 -7.59
CA ARG A 101 -24.44 22.70 -8.34
C ARG A 101 -24.08 23.09 -9.76
N LEU A 102 -24.70 22.43 -10.72
CA LEU A 102 -24.55 22.67 -12.14
C LEU A 102 -25.92 23.07 -12.69
N THR A 103 -26.05 24.33 -13.09
CA THR A 103 -27.25 24.82 -13.79
C THR A 103 -27.12 24.67 -15.30
N PRO A 104 -28.20 24.37 -16.03
CA PRO A 104 -28.15 24.10 -17.47
C PRO A 104 -27.78 25.31 -18.34
N ASP A 105 -27.91 26.53 -17.82
CA ASP A 105 -27.52 27.78 -18.53
C ASP A 105 -26.01 28.12 -18.40
N ASP A 106 -25.18 27.19 -17.90
CA ASP A 106 -23.71 27.28 -17.78
C ASP A 106 -23.16 28.50 -17.01
N THR A 107 -24.05 29.30 -16.42
CA THR A 107 -23.77 30.63 -15.85
C THR A 107 -23.52 30.57 -14.35
N VAL A 108 -24.01 29.54 -13.66
CA VAL A 108 -23.84 29.38 -12.21
C VAL A 108 -23.29 27.99 -11.90
N HIS A 109 -22.02 27.99 -11.48
CA HIS A 109 -21.34 26.82 -10.94
C HIS A 109 -21.04 27.12 -9.47
N ASP A 110 -21.88 26.62 -8.57
CA ASP A 110 -21.60 26.75 -7.13
C ASP A 110 -20.79 25.54 -6.68
N PHE A 111 -19.56 25.79 -6.22
CA PHE A 111 -18.73 24.77 -5.58
C PHE A 111 -18.42 25.19 -4.15
N SER A 112 -18.74 24.34 -3.19
CA SER A 112 -18.47 24.58 -1.78
C SER A 112 -17.71 23.41 -1.18
N PHE A 113 -16.59 23.69 -0.53
CA PHE A 113 -15.77 22.68 0.10
C PHE A 113 -15.61 22.95 1.59
N HIS A 114 -15.86 21.94 2.42
CA HIS A 114 -15.80 22.04 3.87
C HIS A 114 -14.86 20.97 4.41
N PHE A 115 -13.88 21.39 5.21
CA PHE A 115 -13.01 20.49 5.96
C PHE A 115 -13.40 20.53 7.44
N LYS A 116 -13.59 19.36 8.03
CA LYS A 116 -13.78 19.21 9.48
C LYS A 116 -12.60 18.42 10.03
N ASN A 117 -11.78 19.11 10.80
CA ASN A 117 -10.77 18.48 11.63
C ASN A 117 -11.46 17.98 12.91
N PRO A 118 -11.23 16.74 13.37
CA PRO A 118 -11.68 16.34 14.69
C PRO A 118 -11.07 17.31 15.71
N ASP A 119 -11.90 18.17 16.28
CA ASP A 119 -11.48 19.12 17.30
C ASP A 119 -10.64 18.37 18.32
N LYS A 120 -9.45 18.92 18.61
CA LYS A 120 -8.76 18.62 19.86
C LYS A 120 -9.77 19.00 20.92
N ARG A 121 -10.52 18.02 21.45
CA ARG A 121 -11.22 18.19 22.72
C ARG A 121 -10.11 18.47 23.72
N THR A 122 -9.79 19.75 23.90
CA THR A 122 -9.24 20.27 25.13
C THR A 122 -10.13 19.68 26.20
N LYS A 123 -9.62 18.63 26.86
CA LYS A 123 -10.06 18.28 28.20
C LYS A 123 -9.85 19.55 28.99
N SER A 124 -10.89 20.38 29.09
CA SER A 124 -10.98 21.34 30.18
C SER A 124 -10.84 20.49 31.44
N PRO A 125 -9.81 20.69 32.27
CA PRO A 125 -9.78 20.01 33.55
C PRO A 125 -11.03 20.48 34.30
N SER A 126 -11.96 19.57 34.54
CA SER A 126 -13.06 19.80 35.47
C SER A 126 -12.43 20.25 36.78
N PRO A 127 -12.74 21.46 37.29
CA PRO A 127 -12.26 21.83 38.62
C PRO A 127 -12.84 20.80 39.59
N ARG A 128 -11.93 20.13 40.30
CA ARG A 128 -12.34 19.21 41.36
C ARG A 128 -12.90 20.08 42.49
N PRO A 129 -13.97 19.67 43.18
CA PRO A 129 -14.60 20.48 44.24
C PRO A 129 -13.75 20.67 45.50
N GLU A 130 -12.44 20.41 45.43
CA GLU A 130 -11.47 20.49 46.53
C GLU A 130 -10.65 21.79 46.54
N ASP A 131 -10.87 22.70 45.58
CA ASP A 131 -10.20 24.02 45.50
C ASP A 131 -11.05 25.19 46.07
N VAL A 132 -11.99 24.90 46.99
CA VAL A 132 -12.65 25.94 47.80
C VAL A 132 -12.24 25.75 49.26
N LEU A 133 -11.14 26.41 49.61
CA LEU A 133 -10.78 26.74 51.00
C LEU A 133 -11.08 28.22 51.25
#